data_AF-A0AAP2WVK9-F1
#
_entry.id   AF-A0AAP2WVK9-F1
#
_cell.length_a   1.000
_cell.length_b   1.000
_cell.length_c   1.000
_cell.angle_alpha   90.00
_cell.angle_beta   90.00
_cell.angle_gamma   90.00
#
_symmetry.space_group_name_H-M   'P 1'
#
loop_
_entity.id
_entity.type
_entity.pdbx_description
1 polymer ?
#
loop_
_entity_poly.entity_id
_entity_poly.type
_entity_poly.pdbx_seq_one_letter_code
_entity_poly.pdbx_strand_id
1 'polypeptide(L)'
;MQGNESYRQYLQYHANNHPSATKRAEAQALLNVTGDDGGLNGYFLMGNGTNNKGQTVGEQKSNGYTASSLNRSVNPWWMNSYASWRDRYNKKTGLPPESFAETF
;
A
#
# COMPACT_ATOMS: atom_id res chain seq x y z
N MET A 1 -16.45 -17.53 -3.00
CA MET A 1 -15.69 -16.52 -3.75
C MET A 1 -14.41 -16.24 -2.97
N GLN A 2 -13.34 -17.01 -3.21
CA GLN A 2 -12.11 -16.95 -2.39
C GLN A 2 -10.91 -17.13 -3.32
N GLY A 3 -9.99 -16.16 -3.34
CA GLY A 3 -8.70 -16.34 -4.02
C GLY A 3 -8.12 -15.16 -4.77
N ASN A 4 -8.74 -13.98 -4.73
CA ASN A 4 -8.11 -12.76 -5.26
C ASN A 4 -8.22 -11.65 -4.23
N GLU A 5 -7.59 -11.84 -3.07
CA GLU A 5 -7.45 -10.78 -2.08
C GLU A 5 -6.63 -9.66 -2.71
N SER A 6 -7.27 -8.54 -3.02
CA SER A 6 -6.62 -7.40 -3.63
C SER A 6 -5.55 -6.81 -2.71
N TYR A 7 -4.62 -6.07 -3.31
CA TYR A 7 -3.59 -5.35 -2.56
C TYR A 7 -4.17 -4.43 -1.47
N ARG A 8 -5.33 -3.80 -1.73
CA ARG A 8 -6.05 -3.01 -0.71
C ARG A 8 -6.55 -3.86 0.46
N GLN A 9 -7.04 -5.08 0.22
CA GLN A 9 -7.49 -5.99 1.27
C GLN A 9 -6.31 -6.36 2.19
N TYR A 10 -5.16 -6.66 1.57
CA TYR A 10 -3.91 -6.93 2.27
C TYR A 10 -3.44 -5.74 3.12
N LEU A 11 -3.42 -4.54 2.54
CA LEU A 11 -3.10 -3.32 3.28
C LEU A 11 -4.10 -3.04 4.41
N GLN A 12 -5.40 -3.30 4.22
CA GLN A 12 -6.44 -3.07 5.23
C GLN A 12 -6.29 -4.00 6.43
N TYR A 13 -5.92 -5.26 6.19
CA TYR A 13 -5.59 -6.18 7.27
C TYR A 13 -4.36 -5.66 8.05
N HIS A 14 -3.27 -5.32 7.36
CA HIS A 14 -2.03 -4.90 8.00
C HIS A 14 -2.11 -3.52 8.66
N ALA A 15 -2.92 -2.61 8.14
CA ALA A 15 -3.20 -1.32 8.77
C ALA A 15 -3.75 -1.47 10.21
N ASN A 16 -4.44 -2.56 10.49
CA ASN A 16 -5.03 -2.82 11.81
C ASN A 16 -4.22 -3.81 12.65
N ASN A 17 -3.60 -4.82 12.02
CA ASN A 17 -2.98 -5.95 12.71
C ASN A 17 -1.45 -5.98 12.68
N HIS A 18 -0.78 -5.09 11.94
CA HIS A 18 0.68 -5.15 11.83
C HIS A 18 1.35 -4.78 13.17
N PRO A 19 2.37 -5.55 13.64
CA PRO A 19 3.00 -5.35 14.95
C PRO A 19 3.64 -3.96 15.10
N SER A 20 4.34 -3.50 14.06
CA SER A 20 4.90 -2.14 14.04
C SER A 20 3.82 -1.07 13.78
N ALA A 21 3.73 -0.09 14.69
CA ALA A 21 2.84 1.07 14.55
C ALA A 21 3.18 1.92 13.31
N THR A 22 4.47 2.05 12.96
CA THR A 22 4.92 2.76 11.77
C THR A 22 4.39 2.10 10.50
N LYS A 23 4.45 0.76 10.42
CA LYS A 23 3.94 0.00 9.28
C LYS A 23 2.42 0.07 9.17
N ARG A 24 1.70 0.09 10.30
CA ARG A 24 0.26 0.38 10.30
C ARG A 24 -0.04 1.75 9.70
N ALA A 25 0.72 2.78 10.09
CA ALA A 25 0.56 4.13 9.55
C ALA A 25 0.89 4.21 8.05
N GLU A 26 1.91 3.50 7.58
CA GLU A 26 2.25 3.35 6.15
C GLU A 26 1.12 2.70 5.36
N ALA A 27 0.58 1.57 5.83
CA ALA A 27 -0.52 0.87 5.18
C ALA A 27 -1.78 1.75 5.13
N GLN A 28 -2.09 2.44 6.22
CA GLN A 28 -3.17 3.45 6.25
C GLN A 28 -2.93 4.58 5.26
N ALA A 29 -1.70 5.07 5.17
CA ALA A 29 -1.33 6.12 4.22
C ALA A 29 -1.60 5.67 2.78
N LEU A 30 -1.19 4.45 2.44
CA LEU A 30 -1.42 3.84 1.14
C LEU A 30 -2.91 3.62 0.85
N LEU A 31 -3.71 3.10 1.80
CA LEU A 31 -5.15 2.86 1.59
C LEU A 31 -5.93 4.08 1.11
N ASN A 32 -5.50 5.28 1.51
CA ASN A 32 -6.13 6.53 1.07
C ASN A 32 -5.75 6.94 -0.36
N VAL A 33 -4.66 6.40 -0.92
CA VAL A 33 -4.05 6.87 -2.18
C VAL A 33 -3.78 5.76 -3.21
N THR A 34 -3.83 4.47 -2.85
CA THR A 34 -3.63 3.33 -3.76
C THR A 34 -4.94 2.71 -4.20
N GLY A 35 -5.07 2.38 -5.49
CA GLY A 35 -6.15 1.54 -5.99
C GLY A 35 -5.98 0.04 -5.66
N ASP A 36 -6.96 -0.79 -6.04
CA ASP A 36 -6.89 -2.24 -5.92
C ASP A 36 -5.69 -2.85 -6.66
N ASP A 37 -5.25 -2.21 -7.74
CA ASP A 37 -4.10 -2.62 -8.57
C ASP A 37 -2.74 -2.27 -7.94
N GLY A 38 -2.71 -1.60 -6.79
CA GLY A 38 -1.48 -1.13 -6.14
C GLY A 38 -0.85 0.12 -6.75
N GLY A 39 -1.47 0.68 -7.79
CA GLY A 39 -1.11 1.99 -8.33
C GLY A 39 -1.51 3.12 -7.39
N LEU A 40 -0.59 4.08 -7.18
CA LEU A 40 -0.89 5.33 -6.50
C LEU A 40 -1.70 6.26 -7.41
N ASN A 41 -2.63 7.01 -6.81
CA ASN A 41 -3.42 8.00 -7.51
C ASN A 41 -2.50 9.02 -8.20
N GLY A 42 -2.64 9.19 -9.52
CA GLY A 42 -1.82 10.12 -10.31
C GLY A 42 -1.97 11.58 -9.84
N TYR A 43 -3.14 11.97 -9.34
CA TYR A 43 -3.35 13.29 -8.73
C TYR A 43 -2.59 13.44 -7.42
N PHE A 44 -2.47 12.35 -6.65
CA PHE A 44 -1.66 12.31 -5.44
C PHE A 44 -0.18 12.48 -5.73
N LEU A 45 0.31 11.86 -6.81
CA LEU A 45 1.68 12.02 -7.27
C LEU A 45 1.96 13.39 -7.89
N MET A 46 0.98 14.00 -8.54
CA MET A 46 1.16 15.30 -9.20
C MET A 46 1.38 16.43 -8.18
N GLY A 47 0.66 16.46 -7.06
CA GLY A 47 0.73 17.58 -6.10
C GLY A 47 -0.54 18.43 -6.09
N ASN A 48 -0.70 19.29 -5.09
CA ASN A 48 -1.96 20.02 -4.84
C ASN A 48 -1.96 21.50 -5.26
N GLY A 49 -0.92 21.99 -5.90
CA GLY A 49 -0.82 23.38 -6.33
C GLY A 49 -0.18 23.49 -7.69
N THR A 50 -0.47 24.56 -8.42
CA THR A 50 0.19 24.92 -9.67
C THR A 50 0.76 26.31 -9.49
N ASN A 51 2.06 26.52 -9.70
CA ASN A 51 2.64 27.85 -9.62
C ASN A 51 2.20 28.72 -10.82
N ASN A 52 2.52 30.01 -10.79
CA ASN A 52 2.22 30.96 -11.86
C ASN A 52 2.84 30.59 -13.23
N LYS A 53 3.64 29.52 -13.31
CA LYS A 53 4.26 28.98 -14.53
C LYS A 53 3.63 27.66 -15.00
N GLY A 54 2.54 27.21 -14.39
CA GLY A 54 1.89 25.94 -14.76
C GLY A 54 2.58 24.70 -14.19
N GLN A 55 3.57 24.84 -13.30
CA GLN A 55 4.28 23.70 -12.72
C GLN A 55 3.62 23.27 -11.41
N THR A 56 3.48 21.96 -11.20
CA THR A 56 2.91 21.46 -9.96
C THR A 56 3.85 21.76 -8.77
N VAL A 57 3.31 22.38 -7.73
CA VAL A 57 3.99 22.79 -6.51
C VAL A 57 3.30 22.20 -5.29
N GLY A 58 4.10 21.72 -4.34
CA GLY A 58 3.60 21.10 -3.11
C GLY A 58 3.34 19.61 -3.28
N GLU A 59 4.16 18.81 -2.60
CA GLU A 59 4.00 17.36 -2.56
C GLU A 59 2.79 16.99 -1.69
N GLN A 60 1.85 16.20 -2.23
CA GLN A 60 0.71 15.74 -1.43
C GLN A 60 1.21 14.83 -0.29
N LYS A 61 0.46 14.80 0.81
CA LYS A 61 0.77 13.94 1.96
C LYS A 61 -0.44 13.13 2.35
N SER A 62 -0.23 11.86 2.68
CA SER A 62 -1.25 10.96 3.23
C SER A 62 -0.73 10.43 4.55
N ASN A 63 -1.48 10.65 5.63
CA ASN A 63 -1.14 10.20 6.99
C ASN A 63 0.28 10.60 7.44
N GLY A 64 0.75 11.78 7.03
CA GLY A 64 2.10 12.29 7.31
C GLY A 64 3.18 11.88 6.30
N TYR A 65 2.92 10.91 5.43
CA TYR A 65 3.86 10.45 4.39
C TYR A 65 3.68 11.25 3.11
N THR A 66 4.79 11.65 2.51
CA THR A 66 4.74 12.41 1.27
C THR A 66 4.52 11.52 0.05
N ALA A 67 3.98 12.07 -1.03
CA ALA A 67 3.69 11.32 -2.23
C ALA A 67 4.92 10.65 -2.84
N SER A 68 6.08 11.32 -2.82
CA SER A 68 7.32 10.73 -3.29
C SER A 68 7.85 9.63 -2.37
N SER A 69 7.70 9.77 -1.04
CA SER A 69 8.05 8.71 -0.08
C SER A 69 7.17 7.48 -0.27
N LEU A 70 5.85 7.69 -0.43
CA LEU A 70 4.91 6.60 -0.69
C LEU A 70 5.22 5.91 -2.02
N ASN A 71 5.54 6.66 -3.08
CA ASN A 71 5.80 6.10 -4.40
C ASN A 71 7.15 5.38 -4.50
N ARG A 72 8.20 5.94 -3.90
CA ARG A 72 9.58 5.44 -4.08
C ARG A 72 9.98 4.36 -3.09
N SER A 73 9.36 4.32 -1.91
CA SER A 73 9.84 3.45 -0.82
C SER A 73 8.73 2.64 -0.16
N VAL A 74 7.63 3.29 0.24
CA VAL A 74 6.59 2.60 1.01
C VAL A 74 5.79 1.65 0.12
N ASN A 75 5.21 2.12 -0.98
CA ASN A 75 4.41 1.29 -1.89
C ASN A 75 5.21 0.13 -2.48
N PRO A 76 6.46 0.31 -2.98
CA PRO A 76 7.27 -0.80 -3.48
C PRO A 76 7.55 -1.87 -2.42
N TRP A 77 7.79 -1.47 -1.17
CA TRP A 77 8.01 -2.43 -0.08
C TRP A 77 6.75 -3.25 0.21
N TRP A 78 5.59 -2.60 0.31
CA TRP A 78 4.31 -3.26 0.55
C TRP A 78 3.89 -4.15 -0.63
N MET A 79 4.10 -3.71 -1.86
CA MET A 79 3.85 -4.53 -3.06
C MET A 79 4.75 -5.77 -3.10
N ASN A 80 6.02 -5.65 -2.73
CA ASN A 80 6.92 -6.81 -2.66
C ASN A 80 6.50 -7.80 -1.56
N SER A 81 6.06 -7.28 -0.41
CA SER A 81 5.51 -8.08 0.68
C SER A 81 4.22 -8.81 0.26
N TYR A 82 3.30 -8.10 -0.42
CA TYR A 82 2.09 -8.68 -0.99
C TYR A 82 2.37 -9.74 -2.05
N ALA A 83 3.34 -9.51 -2.96
CA ALA A 83 3.75 -10.49 -3.96
C ALA A 83 4.26 -11.78 -3.28
N SER A 84 5.14 -11.63 -2.27
CA SER A 84 5.65 -12.75 -1.48
C SER A 84 4.54 -13.51 -0.75
N TRP A 85 3.57 -12.80 -0.18
CA TRP A 85 2.39 -13.39 0.45
C TRP A 85 1.53 -14.16 -0.56
N ARG A 86 1.27 -13.56 -1.73
CA ARG A 86 0.46 -14.18 -2.80
C ARG A 86 1.13 -15.41 -3.40
N ASP A 87 2.45 -15.38 -3.58
CA ASP A 87 3.22 -16.55 -4.02
C ASP A 87 3.13 -17.69 -3.01
N ARG A 88 3.21 -17.39 -1.72
CA ARG A 88 2.99 -18.39 -0.65
C ARG A 88 1.56 -18.91 -0.64
N TYR A 89 0.56 -18.04 -0.84
CA TYR A 89 -0.84 -18.44 -0.97
C TYR A 89 -1.05 -19.42 -2.13
N ASN A 90 -0.53 -19.09 -3.32
CA ASN A 90 -0.60 -19.95 -4.49
C ASN A 90 0.11 -21.30 -4.27
N LYS A 91 1.27 -21.30 -3.61
CA LYS A 91 2.03 -22.53 -3.28
C LYS A 91 1.35 -23.37 -2.19
N LYS A 92 0.53 -22.76 -1.32
CA LYS A 92 -0.22 -23.41 -0.23
C LYS A 92 -1.60 -23.94 -0.62
N THR A 93 -2.02 -23.91 -1.89
CA THR A 93 -3.34 -24.39 -2.36
C THR A 93 -3.63 -25.90 -2.15
N GLY A 94 -2.91 -26.58 -1.27
CA GLY A 94 -3.33 -27.82 -0.59
C GLY A 94 -3.81 -27.67 0.86
N LEU A 95 -3.79 -26.48 1.51
CA LEU A 95 -4.24 -26.28 2.90
C LEU A 95 -4.78 -24.85 3.15
N PRO A 96 -5.81 -24.69 4.00
CA PRO A 96 -6.44 -23.39 4.25
C PRO A 96 -5.53 -22.42 5.02
N PRO A 97 -5.58 -21.10 4.72
CA PRO A 97 -4.74 -20.10 5.37
C PRO A 97 -5.29 -19.75 6.75
N GLU A 98 -4.70 -20.32 7.80
CA GLU A 98 -4.75 -19.69 9.11
C GLU A 98 -3.86 -18.44 9.08
N SER A 99 -4.52 -17.29 8.99
CA SER A 99 -4.00 -16.00 9.46
C SER A 99 -2.92 -15.33 8.60
N PHE A 100 -3.19 -14.08 8.22
CA PHE A 100 -2.23 -13.05 7.79
C PHE A 100 -1.08 -12.77 8.81
N ALA A 101 -0.85 -13.66 9.78
CA ALA A 101 -0.03 -13.41 10.96
C ALA A 101 1.47 -13.65 10.75
N GLU A 102 1.89 -14.33 9.67
CA GLU A 102 3.30 -14.70 9.51
C GLU A 102 3.89 -14.07 8.26
N THR A 103 4.63 -12.98 8.46
CA THR A 103 6.03 -12.74 8.01
C THR A 103 6.27 -11.22 7.94
N PHE A 104 6.61 -10.60 9.09
CA PHE A 104 7.25 -9.28 9.15
C PHE A 104 8.33 -9.30 10.20
#